data_AF-A0A1G8G7P5-F1
#
_entry.id   AF-A0A1G8G7P5-F1
#
_cell.length_a   1.000
_cell.length_b   1.000
_cell.length_c   1.000
_cell.angle_alpha   90.00
_cell.angle_beta   90.00
_cell.angle_gamma   90.00
#
_symmetry.space_group_name_H-M   'P 1'
#
loop_
_entity.id
_entity.type
_entity.pdbx_description
1 polymer ?
#
loop_
_entity_poly.entity_id
_entity_poly.type
_entity_poly.pdbx_seq_one_letter_code
_entity_poly.pdbx_strand_id
1 'polypeptide(L)'
;MKLAWARPGPLRGTSGWLAVELLTDNSLGGKEQRLVVSAITKDGHVLPEDDPEKLLRLPAQEQIRLDTTPNDQAVLHADLTQRKNRLTEHINRRNLKYFEQEVQKLDAWADDLKVGLENEIKELDRQIKEVRCTAATAPTLEEKLHWQKQQREIEQKRNKLRRELFDRQDEVEAKRNTLIVELEAQLARIFHKFA
;
A
#
# COMPACT_ATOMS: atom_id res chain seq x y z
N MET A 1 -10.10 -30.77 12.77
CA MET A 1 -10.27 -32.06 12.05
C MET A 1 -9.26 -33.07 12.58
N LYS A 2 -9.54 -34.38 12.54
CA LYS A 2 -8.66 -35.45 13.05
C LYS A 2 -8.07 -36.23 11.88
N LEU A 3 -6.75 -36.23 11.72
CA LEU A 3 -6.06 -36.78 10.53
C LEU A 3 -5.23 -38.01 10.88
N ALA A 4 -5.24 -39.06 10.04
CA ALA A 4 -4.42 -40.26 10.18
C ALA A 4 -3.25 -40.26 9.18
N TRP A 5 -2.04 -40.63 9.63
CA TRP A 5 -0.76 -40.18 9.04
C TRP A 5 0.01 -41.30 8.27
N ALA A 6 0.11 -41.26 6.93
CA ALA A 6 0.51 -42.45 6.14
C ALA A 6 1.48 -42.31 4.93
N ARG A 7 2.57 -41.52 4.95
CA ARG A 7 3.81 -41.74 4.12
C ARG A 7 5.04 -41.01 4.72
N PRO A 8 6.29 -41.09 4.17
CA PRO A 8 7.50 -40.93 4.98
C PRO A 8 7.83 -39.49 5.41
N GLY A 9 8.27 -39.37 6.66
CA GLY A 9 8.74 -38.17 7.35
C GLY A 9 8.89 -38.48 8.85
N PRO A 10 9.39 -37.55 9.69
CA PRO A 10 9.51 -37.75 11.14
C PRO A 10 8.16 -37.88 11.86
N LEU A 11 7.05 -37.53 11.20
CA LEU A 11 5.67 -37.58 11.72
C LEU A 11 4.90 -38.85 11.25
N ARG A 12 5.60 -39.89 10.81
CA ARG A 12 4.98 -41.09 10.23
C ARG A 12 4.42 -41.99 11.33
N GLY A 13 3.10 -42.18 11.34
CA GLY A 13 2.40 -42.83 12.46
C GLY A 13 2.16 -41.89 13.65
N THR A 14 2.93 -40.80 13.78
CA THR A 14 2.69 -39.71 14.73
C THR A 14 1.60 -38.76 14.24
N SER A 15 0.37 -39.29 14.40
CA SER A 15 -2.45 -38.77 14.33
C SER A 15 -3.26 -37.72 15.23
N GLY A 16 -3.31 -36.45 14.83
CA GLY A 16 -3.44 -35.31 15.76
C GLY A 16 -4.63 -34.40 15.47
N TRP A 17 -4.58 -33.21 16.06
CA TRP A 17 -5.62 -32.19 15.90
C TRP A 17 -5.08 -30.99 15.14
N LEU A 18 -5.86 -30.54 14.15
CA LEU A 18 -5.52 -29.42 13.27
C LEU A 18 -6.72 -28.46 13.20
N ALA A 19 -6.41 -27.16 13.30
CA ALA A 19 -7.33 -26.04 13.15
C ALA A 19 -6.84 -25.08 12.06
N VAL A 20 -7.80 -24.46 11.37
CA VAL A 20 -7.58 -23.55 10.24
C VAL A 20 -8.47 -22.33 10.40
N GLU A 21 -7.92 -21.14 10.28
CA GLU A 21 -8.67 -19.88 10.15
C GLU A 21 -8.33 -19.23 8.79
N LEU A 22 -9.32 -18.62 8.11
CA LEU A 22 -9.09 -17.85 6.89
C LEU A 22 -8.89 -16.37 7.24
N LEU A 23 -7.64 -15.93 7.37
CA LEU A 23 -7.33 -14.51 7.48
C LEU A 23 -7.55 -13.84 6.12
N THR A 24 -8.54 -12.94 6.06
CA THR A 24 -8.80 -12.07 4.90
C THR A 24 -8.39 -10.65 5.24
N ASP A 25 -7.60 -10.02 4.38
CA ASP A 25 -7.17 -8.64 4.54
C ASP A 25 -7.19 -7.85 3.22
N ASN A 26 -7.29 -6.52 3.33
CA ASN A 26 -7.25 -5.61 2.18
C ASN A 26 -5.99 -4.75 2.28
N SER A 27 -4.87 -5.27 1.78
CA SER A 27 -3.64 -4.51 1.56
C SER A 27 -3.86 -3.40 0.53
N LEU A 28 -2.94 -2.42 0.44
CA LEU A 28 -3.03 -1.38 -0.60
C LEU A 28 -2.87 -1.95 -2.02
N GLY A 29 -2.26 -3.13 -2.17
CA GLY A 29 -2.21 -3.89 -3.42
C GLY A 29 -3.45 -4.76 -3.70
N GLY A 30 -4.49 -4.66 -2.87
CA GLY A 30 -5.73 -5.44 -2.99
C GLY A 30 -5.94 -6.50 -1.91
N LYS A 31 -6.94 -7.35 -2.11
CA LYS A 31 -7.40 -8.35 -1.14
C LYS A 31 -6.45 -9.54 -1.06
N GLU A 32 -5.68 -9.66 0.03
CA GLU A 32 -4.88 -10.84 0.35
C GLU A 32 -5.73 -11.82 1.19
N GLN A 33 -5.69 -13.12 0.85
CA GLN A 33 -6.31 -14.17 1.66
C GLN A 33 -5.27 -15.23 2.00
N ARG A 34 -5.21 -15.59 3.29
CA ARG A 34 -4.22 -16.49 3.89
C ARG A 34 -4.93 -17.49 4.78
N LEU A 35 -4.55 -18.76 4.70
CA LEU A 35 -4.91 -19.73 5.72
C LEU A 35 -3.91 -19.61 6.87
N VAL A 36 -4.42 -19.51 8.10
CA VAL A 36 -3.62 -19.66 9.32
C VAL A 36 -3.87 -21.07 9.83
N VAL A 37 -2.86 -21.93 9.72
CA VAL A 37 -2.96 -23.33 10.13
C VAL A 37 -2.14 -23.57 11.38
N SER A 38 -2.77 -24.16 12.40
CA SER A 38 -2.12 -24.67 13.60
C SER A 38 -2.44 -26.15 13.74
N ALA A 39 -1.48 -26.93 14.26
CA ALA A 39 -1.70 -28.34 14.55
C ALA A 39 -0.83 -28.80 15.73
N ILE A 40 -1.37 -29.76 16.49
CA ILE A 40 -0.73 -30.39 17.65
C ILE A 40 -0.77 -31.91 17.52
N THR A 41 0.27 -32.58 18.04
CA THR A 41 0.29 -34.05 18.18
C THR A 41 -0.63 -34.50 19.31
N LYS A 42 -0.88 -35.81 19.43
CA LYS A 42 -1.58 -36.41 20.57
C LYS A 42 -0.91 -36.14 21.93
N ASP A 43 0.38 -35.85 21.89
CA ASP A 43 1.25 -35.62 23.04
C ASP A 43 1.31 -34.13 23.41
N GLY A 44 0.37 -33.31 22.90
CA GLY A 44 0.26 -31.87 23.15
C GLY A 44 1.31 -31.00 22.46
N HIS A 45 2.20 -31.56 21.65
CA HIS A 45 3.31 -30.81 21.03
C HIS A 45 2.83 -30.08 19.77
N VAL A 46 3.07 -28.76 19.71
CA VAL A 46 2.81 -27.91 18.54
C VAL A 46 3.75 -28.27 17.39
N LEU A 47 3.19 -28.41 16.18
CA LEU A 47 3.95 -28.64 14.96
C LEU A 47 4.57 -27.34 14.42
N PRO A 48 5.88 -27.31 14.14
CA PRO A 48 6.59 -26.06 13.82
C PRO A 48 6.18 -25.50 12.45
N GLU A 49 6.13 -24.16 12.39
CA GLU A 49 6.19 -23.37 11.16
C GLU A 49 5.26 -23.90 10.04
N ASP A 50 5.79 -24.31 8.89
CA ASP A 50 5.02 -24.74 7.71
C ASP A 50 4.45 -26.17 7.79
N ASP A 51 4.83 -26.99 8.78
CA ASP A 51 4.39 -28.40 8.82
C ASP A 51 2.87 -28.59 8.87
N PRO A 52 2.08 -27.77 9.60
CA PRO A 52 0.62 -27.82 9.55
C PRO A 52 0.02 -27.54 8.16
N GLU A 53 0.60 -26.66 7.34
CA GLU A 53 0.12 -26.43 5.96
C GLU A 53 0.35 -27.65 5.07
N LYS A 54 1.47 -28.36 5.27
CA LYS A 54 1.79 -29.60 4.52
C LYS A 54 0.75 -30.69 4.80
N LEU A 55 0.12 -30.70 5.99
CA LEU A 55 -0.97 -31.62 6.31
C LEU A 55 -2.25 -31.38 5.49
N LEU A 56 -2.50 -30.15 5.00
CA LEU A 56 -3.65 -29.86 4.11
C LEU A 56 -3.52 -30.51 2.72
N ARG A 57 -2.33 -30.99 2.35
CA ARG A 57 -2.08 -31.73 1.10
C ARG A 57 -2.29 -33.24 1.23
N LEU A 58 -2.66 -33.72 2.41
CA LEU A 58 -2.90 -35.14 2.70
C LEU A 58 -4.41 -35.45 2.62
N PRO A 59 -4.81 -36.67 2.20
CA PRO A 59 -6.21 -37.08 2.21
C PRO A 59 -6.76 -37.09 3.64
N ALA A 60 -7.83 -36.32 3.85
CA ALA A 60 -8.50 -36.19 5.14
C ALA A 60 -9.70 -37.14 5.24
N GLN A 61 -10.04 -37.52 6.47
CA GLN A 61 -11.36 -38.06 6.80
C GLN A 61 -12.05 -37.08 7.77
N GLU A 62 -13.30 -36.76 7.48
CA GLU A 62 -14.12 -35.97 8.39
C GLU A 62 -14.51 -36.83 9.61
N GLN A 63 -14.43 -36.25 10.81
CA GLN A 63 -14.90 -36.88 12.04
C GLN A 63 -15.69 -35.87 12.86
N ILE A 64 -16.94 -36.24 13.15
CA ILE A 64 -17.94 -35.41 13.85
C ILE A 64 -17.62 -35.27 15.35
N ARG A 65 -16.79 -36.17 15.92
CA ARG A 65 -16.25 -36.05 17.28
C ARG A 65 -14.75 -35.74 17.26
N LEU A 66 -14.37 -34.76 18.06
CA LEU A 66 -12.98 -34.44 18.40
C LEU A 66 -12.71 -34.91 19.83
N ASP A 67 -11.89 -35.95 19.97
CA ASP A 67 -11.45 -36.46 21.28
C ASP A 67 -10.29 -35.58 21.84
N THR A 68 -10.49 -34.26 21.89
CA THR A 68 -9.53 -33.28 22.46
C THR A 68 -9.76 -33.07 23.95
N THR A 69 -8.70 -32.94 24.74
CA THR A 69 -8.83 -32.37 26.10
C THR A 69 -8.97 -30.83 26.02
N PRO A 70 -9.46 -30.17 27.09
CA PRO A 70 -9.46 -28.71 27.16
C PRO A 70 -8.06 -28.08 27.06
N ASN A 71 -7.02 -28.81 27.49
CA ASN A 71 -5.63 -28.36 27.38
C ASN A 71 -5.16 -28.37 25.91
N ASP A 72 -5.49 -29.41 25.14
CA ASP A 72 -5.20 -29.49 23.71
C ASP A 72 -5.86 -28.34 22.94
N GLN A 73 -7.11 -28.01 23.29
CA GLN A 73 -7.82 -26.88 22.71
C GLN A 73 -7.15 -25.53 23.05
N ALA A 74 -6.72 -25.34 24.30
CA ALA A 74 -6.04 -24.11 24.73
C ALA A 74 -4.68 -23.92 24.03
N VAL A 75 -3.86 -24.98 23.92
CA VAL A 75 -2.56 -24.95 23.23
C VAL A 75 -2.74 -24.66 21.73
N LEU A 76 -3.68 -25.35 21.08
CA LEU A 76 -4.00 -25.15 19.66
C LEU A 76 -4.51 -23.73 19.37
N HIS A 77 -5.36 -23.18 20.24
CA HIS A 77 -5.86 -21.80 20.11
C HIS A 77 -4.75 -20.76 20.33
N ALA A 78 -3.84 -20.99 21.29
CA ALA A 78 -2.73 -20.09 21.59
C ALA A 78 -1.73 -20.00 20.42
N ASP A 79 -1.33 -21.14 19.84
CA ASP A 79 -0.44 -21.16 18.66
C ASP A 79 -1.13 -20.56 17.42
N LEU A 80 -2.40 -20.86 17.17
CA LEU A 80 -3.15 -20.23 16.06
C LEU A 80 -3.20 -18.70 16.21
N THR A 81 -3.48 -18.21 17.43
CA THR A 81 -3.44 -16.78 17.75
C THR A 81 -2.03 -16.19 17.52
N GLN A 82 -0.97 -16.87 17.96
CA GLN A 82 0.41 -16.42 17.76
C GLN A 82 0.78 -16.34 16.27
N ARG A 83 0.36 -17.31 15.45
CA ARG A 83 0.56 -17.30 13.99
C ARG A 83 -0.19 -16.16 13.32
N LYS A 84 -1.46 -15.95 13.69
CA LYS A 84 -2.31 -14.85 13.21
C LYS A 84 -1.69 -13.49 13.52
N ASN A 85 -1.14 -13.31 14.72
CA ASN A 85 -0.46 -12.07 15.11
C ASN A 85 0.83 -11.85 14.27
N ARG A 86 1.71 -12.84 14.18
CA ARG A 86 2.94 -12.78 13.35
C ARG A 86 2.65 -12.46 11.88
N LEU A 87 1.62 -13.08 11.31
CA LEU A 87 1.19 -12.83 9.93
C LEU A 87 0.65 -11.41 9.76
N THR A 88 -0.13 -10.91 10.73
CA THR A 88 -0.65 -9.54 10.71
C THR A 88 0.47 -8.50 10.84
N GLU A 89 1.44 -8.72 11.74
CA GLU A 89 2.65 -7.88 11.79
C GLU A 89 3.40 -7.85 10.46
N HIS A 90 3.56 -9.01 9.81
CA HIS A 90 4.24 -9.09 8.51
C HIS A 90 3.46 -8.38 7.39
N ILE A 91 2.13 -8.44 7.39
CA ILE A 91 1.28 -7.64 6.49
C ILE A 91 1.48 -6.14 6.79
N ASN A 92 1.38 -5.72 8.05
CA ASN A 92 1.52 -4.32 8.45
C ASN A 92 2.88 -3.72 8.07
N ARG A 93 3.99 -4.46 8.23
CA ARG A 93 5.33 -4.02 7.81
C ARG A 93 5.45 -3.86 6.28
N ARG A 94 4.72 -4.67 5.48
CA ARG A 94 4.64 -4.48 4.02
C ARG A 94 3.78 -3.28 3.65
N ASN A 95 2.62 -3.11 4.29
CA ASN A 95 1.72 -1.98 4.04
C ASN A 95 2.40 -0.63 4.40
N LEU A 96 3.11 -0.57 5.53
CA LEU A 96 3.91 0.61 5.92
C LEU A 96 4.95 0.95 4.84
N LYS A 97 5.75 -0.03 4.42
CA LYS A 97 6.77 0.19 3.37
C LYS A 97 6.15 0.63 2.03
N TYR A 98 4.97 0.12 1.68
CA TYR A 98 4.24 0.58 0.50
C TYR A 98 3.81 2.05 0.66
N PHE A 99 3.22 2.41 1.80
CA PHE A 99 2.79 3.78 2.09
C PHE A 99 3.95 4.77 2.08
N GLU A 100 5.08 4.44 2.73
CA GLU A 100 6.32 5.22 2.69
C GLU A 100 6.81 5.46 1.25
N GLN A 101 6.76 4.42 0.41
CA GLN A 101 7.14 4.53 -1.00
C GLN A 101 6.17 5.37 -1.83
N GLU A 102 4.86 5.30 -1.57
CA GLU A 102 3.87 6.07 -2.33
C GLU A 102 3.88 7.56 -1.94
N VAL A 103 4.09 7.88 -0.65
CA VAL A 103 4.33 9.24 -0.18
C VAL A 103 5.61 9.80 -0.82
N GLN A 104 6.73 9.06 -0.79
CA GLN A 104 7.98 9.50 -1.43
C GLN A 104 7.84 9.76 -2.94
N LYS A 105 7.02 8.97 -3.67
CA LYS A 105 6.71 9.24 -5.08
C LYS A 105 5.91 10.52 -5.26
N LEU A 106 4.86 10.74 -4.46
CA LEU A 106 4.05 11.95 -4.54
C LEU A 106 4.86 13.20 -4.21
N ASP A 107 5.74 13.12 -3.21
CA ASP A 107 6.61 14.22 -2.78
C ASP A 107 7.61 14.58 -3.88
N ALA A 108 8.33 13.59 -4.42
CA ALA A 108 9.28 13.81 -5.53
C ALA A 108 8.57 14.31 -6.80
N TRP A 109 7.40 13.75 -7.15
CA TRP A 109 6.61 14.19 -8.29
C TRP A 109 6.11 15.64 -8.14
N ALA A 110 5.74 16.04 -6.92
CA ALA A 110 5.31 17.40 -6.61
C ALA A 110 6.46 18.40 -6.73
N ASP A 111 7.65 18.05 -6.22
CA ASP A 111 8.84 18.90 -6.33
C ASP A 111 9.31 19.03 -7.79
N ASP A 112 9.39 17.93 -8.55
CA ASP A 112 9.74 17.95 -9.99
C ASP A 112 8.75 18.82 -10.79
N LEU A 113 7.45 18.65 -10.56
CA LEU A 113 6.39 19.39 -11.25
C LEU A 113 6.40 20.88 -10.89
N LYS A 114 6.61 21.21 -9.61
CA LYS A 114 6.77 22.59 -9.13
C LYS A 114 7.99 23.24 -9.76
N VAL A 115 9.17 22.61 -9.70
CA VAL A 115 10.42 23.13 -10.25
C VAL A 115 10.33 23.30 -11.77
N GLY A 116 9.66 22.39 -12.47
CA GLY A 116 9.37 22.54 -13.91
C GLY A 116 8.55 23.80 -14.21
N LEU A 117 7.40 23.97 -13.55
CA LEU A 117 6.50 25.11 -13.76
C LEU A 117 7.13 26.45 -13.29
N GLU A 118 7.85 26.48 -12.18
CA GLU A 118 8.57 27.67 -11.71
C GLU A 118 9.66 28.11 -12.70
N ASN A 119 10.38 27.18 -13.32
CA ASN A 119 11.37 27.49 -14.36
C ASN A 119 10.71 27.99 -15.66
N GLU A 120 9.59 27.41 -16.09
CA GLU A 120 8.87 27.89 -17.29
C GLU A 120 8.27 29.29 -17.06
N ILE A 121 7.67 29.55 -15.89
CA ILE A 121 7.17 30.89 -15.51
C ILE A 121 8.32 31.91 -15.50
N LYS A 122 9.49 31.55 -14.97
CA LYS A 122 10.70 32.39 -14.92
C LYS A 122 11.26 32.69 -16.31
N GLU A 123 11.23 31.73 -17.23
CA GLU A 123 11.63 31.94 -18.63
C GLU A 123 10.63 32.85 -19.37
N LEU A 124 9.32 32.72 -19.14
CA LEU A 124 8.33 33.64 -19.71
C LEU A 124 8.49 35.06 -19.15
N ASP A 125 8.77 35.23 -17.85
CA ASP A 125 9.10 36.55 -17.28
C ASP A 125 10.44 37.12 -17.82
N ARG A 126 11.39 36.27 -18.22
CA ARG A 126 12.61 36.67 -18.97
C ARG A 126 12.25 37.18 -20.37
N GLN A 127 11.43 36.44 -21.11
CA GLN A 127 10.97 36.83 -22.46
C GLN A 127 10.11 38.10 -22.46
N ILE A 128 9.26 38.31 -21.46
CA ILE A 128 8.51 39.57 -21.27
C ILE A 128 9.48 40.75 -21.10
N LYS A 129 10.58 40.57 -20.36
CA LYS A 129 11.61 41.61 -20.21
C LYS A 129 12.31 41.92 -21.54
N GLU A 130 12.68 40.90 -22.31
CA GLU A 130 13.30 41.06 -23.63
C GLU A 130 12.37 41.79 -24.61
N VAL A 131 11.13 41.34 -24.76
CA VAL A 131 10.13 41.99 -25.62
C VAL A 131 9.91 43.45 -25.22
N ARG A 132 9.86 43.77 -23.92
CA ARG A 132 9.72 45.15 -23.44
C ARG A 132 10.95 46.02 -23.72
N CYS A 133 12.16 45.45 -23.73
CA CYS A 133 13.36 46.16 -24.17
C CYS A 133 13.31 46.45 -25.68
N THR A 134 13.01 45.45 -26.52
CA THR A 134 12.95 45.63 -27.99
C THR A 134 11.82 46.57 -28.42
N ALA A 135 10.67 46.51 -27.74
CA ALA A 135 9.54 47.43 -27.94
C ALA A 135 9.89 48.89 -27.68
N ALA A 136 10.79 49.17 -26.72
CA ALA A 136 11.23 50.53 -26.41
C ALA A 136 12.09 51.13 -27.52
N THR A 137 12.86 50.31 -28.23
CA THR A 137 13.72 50.71 -29.37
C THR A 137 13.02 50.69 -30.73
N ALA A 138 11.77 50.22 -30.82
CA ALA A 138 11.05 50.04 -32.08
C ALA A 138 10.78 51.40 -32.81
N PRO A 139 11.26 51.58 -34.06
CA PRO A 139 11.12 52.83 -34.81
C PRO A 139 9.72 53.05 -35.40
N THR A 140 9.00 51.99 -35.80
CA THR A 140 7.67 52.09 -36.45
C THR A 140 6.51 51.84 -35.50
N LEU A 141 5.30 52.22 -35.91
CA LEU A 141 4.06 51.94 -35.16
C LEU A 141 3.64 50.48 -35.31
N GLU A 142 3.90 49.90 -36.48
CA GLU A 142 3.68 48.50 -36.84
C GLU A 142 4.50 47.57 -35.94
N GLU A 143 5.79 47.85 -35.74
CA GLU A 143 6.64 47.09 -34.81
C GLU A 143 6.18 47.25 -33.37
N LYS A 144 5.81 48.47 -32.93
CA LYS A 144 5.27 48.67 -31.57
C LYS A 144 3.98 47.87 -31.35
N LEU A 145 3.11 47.79 -32.35
CA LEU A 145 1.90 46.95 -32.31
C LEU A 145 2.23 45.45 -32.32
N HIS A 146 3.26 45.03 -33.06
CA HIS A 146 3.75 43.64 -33.05
C HIS A 146 4.27 43.25 -31.67
N TRP A 147 5.17 44.03 -31.08
CA TRP A 147 5.73 43.74 -29.76
C TRP A 147 4.68 43.78 -28.64
N GLN A 148 3.68 44.67 -28.72
CA GLN A 148 2.55 44.69 -27.79
C GLN A 148 1.69 43.41 -27.87
N LYS A 149 1.47 42.86 -29.08
CA LYS A 149 0.79 41.57 -29.25
C LYS A 149 1.62 40.42 -28.65
N GLN A 150 2.91 40.36 -28.97
CA GLN A 150 3.82 39.34 -28.43
C GLN A 150 3.93 39.39 -26.90
N GLN A 151 4.04 40.58 -26.29
CA GLN A 151 4.03 40.72 -24.83
C GLN A 151 2.74 40.14 -24.23
N ARG A 152 1.57 40.47 -24.80
CA ARG A 152 0.26 39.97 -24.35
C ARG A 152 0.16 38.45 -24.46
N GLU A 153 0.66 37.85 -25.54
CA GLU A 153 0.66 36.39 -25.73
C GLU A 153 1.54 35.67 -24.68
N ILE A 154 2.73 36.20 -24.37
CA ILE A 154 3.62 35.63 -23.36
C ILE A 154 3.03 35.82 -21.94
N GLU A 155 2.45 36.98 -21.64
CA GLU A 155 1.74 37.23 -20.38
C GLU A 155 0.53 36.31 -20.20
N GLN A 156 -0.22 36.00 -21.27
CA GLN A 156 -1.32 35.03 -21.23
C GLN A 156 -0.82 33.60 -20.91
N LYS A 157 0.27 33.14 -21.55
CA LYS A 157 0.89 31.84 -21.25
C LYS A 157 1.33 31.76 -19.79
N ARG A 158 2.06 32.77 -19.31
CA ARG A 158 2.54 32.84 -17.91
C ARG A 158 1.38 32.85 -16.92
N ASN A 159 0.32 33.59 -17.20
CA ASN A 159 -0.87 33.66 -16.34
C ASN A 159 -1.67 32.34 -16.35
N LYS A 160 -1.57 31.51 -17.40
CA LYS A 160 -2.09 30.13 -17.40
C LYS A 160 -1.25 29.23 -16.50
N LEU A 161 0.08 29.19 -16.70
CA LEU A 161 0.98 28.33 -15.90
C LEU A 161 0.93 28.65 -14.41
N ARG A 162 0.78 29.93 -14.05
CA ARG A 162 0.57 30.35 -12.64
C ARG A 162 -0.72 29.82 -12.02
N ARG A 163 -1.76 29.49 -12.80
CA ARG A 163 -2.97 28.81 -12.31
C ARG A 163 -2.72 27.31 -12.23
N GLU A 164 -2.17 26.74 -13.29
CA GLU A 164 -1.82 25.32 -13.37
C GLU A 164 -0.88 24.88 -12.23
N LEU A 165 0.01 25.76 -11.76
CA LEU A 165 0.84 25.54 -10.57
C LEU A 165 0.00 25.32 -9.29
N PHE A 166 -1.09 26.07 -9.09
CA PHE A 166 -1.99 25.86 -7.95
C PHE A 166 -2.90 24.64 -8.19
N ASP A 167 -3.49 24.52 -9.38
CA ASP A 167 -4.37 23.39 -9.74
C ASP A 167 -3.67 22.02 -9.51
N ARG A 168 -2.35 21.94 -9.75
CA ARG A 168 -1.53 20.74 -9.50
C ARG A 168 -1.07 20.58 -8.06
N GLN A 169 -0.92 21.65 -7.28
CA GLN A 169 -0.65 21.57 -5.84
C GLN A 169 -1.86 20.97 -5.12
N ASP A 170 -3.07 21.43 -5.46
CA ASP A 170 -4.33 20.87 -4.98
C ASP A 170 -4.48 19.38 -5.38
N GLU A 171 -4.07 19.00 -6.60
CA GLU A 171 -4.07 17.60 -7.06
C GLU A 171 -3.11 16.71 -6.24
N VAL A 172 -1.92 17.21 -5.88
CA VAL A 172 -0.97 16.50 -5.00
C VAL A 172 -1.55 16.33 -3.60
N GLU A 173 -2.12 17.39 -3.03
CA GLU A 173 -2.70 17.36 -1.68
C GLU A 173 -3.90 16.40 -1.60
N ALA A 174 -4.78 16.41 -2.61
CA ALA A 174 -5.90 15.46 -2.71
C ALA A 174 -5.43 13.99 -2.75
N LYS A 175 -4.32 13.70 -3.45
CA LYS A 175 -3.71 12.36 -3.49
C LYS A 175 -3.11 11.96 -2.13
N ARG A 176 -2.36 12.85 -1.47
CA ARG A 176 -1.84 12.60 -0.12
C ARG A 176 -2.97 12.33 0.87
N ASN A 177 -4.03 13.14 0.85
CA ASN A 177 -5.20 12.97 1.71
C ASN A 177 -5.94 11.64 1.45
N THR A 178 -6.00 11.19 0.19
CA THR A 178 -6.58 9.87 -0.16
C THR A 178 -5.77 8.73 0.46
N LEU A 179 -4.44 8.74 0.36
CA LEU A 179 -3.57 7.73 0.98
C LEU A 179 -3.70 7.69 2.51
N ILE A 180 -3.88 8.84 3.17
CA ILE A 180 -4.11 8.92 4.61
C ILE A 180 -5.43 8.22 4.99
N VAL A 181 -6.52 8.49 4.28
CA VAL A 181 -7.82 7.83 4.51
C VAL A 181 -7.75 6.32 4.27
N GLU A 182 -6.98 5.86 3.27
CA GLU A 182 -6.74 4.42 3.04
C GLU A 182 -5.95 3.77 4.20
N LEU A 183 -4.94 4.46 4.73
CA LEU A 183 -4.16 4.00 5.88
C LEU A 183 -5.02 3.92 7.16
N GLU A 184 -5.82 4.96 7.44
CA GLU A 184 -6.76 4.98 8.56
C GLU A 184 -7.79 3.84 8.48
N ALA A 185 -8.33 3.59 7.28
CA ALA A 185 -9.28 2.50 7.04
C ALA A 185 -8.66 1.10 7.23
N GLN A 186 -7.34 0.93 6.99
CA GLN A 186 -6.63 -0.29 7.35
C GLN A 186 -6.43 -0.40 8.87
N LEU A 187 -5.92 0.65 9.52
CA LEU A 187 -5.68 0.65 10.98
C LEU A 187 -6.96 0.37 11.77
N ALA A 188 -8.09 1.02 11.43
CA ALA A 188 -9.38 0.79 12.08
C ALA A 188 -9.84 -0.68 11.96
N ARG A 189 -9.65 -1.32 10.80
CA ARG A 189 -9.96 -2.75 10.59
C ARG A 189 -9.04 -3.69 11.34
N ILE A 190 -7.79 -3.30 11.58
CA ILE A 190 -6.84 -4.07 12.40
C ILE A 190 -7.32 -4.08 13.85
N PHE A 191 -7.65 -2.92 14.44
CA PHE A 191 -8.21 -2.86 15.80
C PHE A 191 -9.52 -3.66 15.93
N HIS A 192 -10.42 -3.57 14.94
CA HIS A 192 -11.70 -4.30 14.94
C HIS A 192 -11.58 -5.82 14.68
N LYS A 193 -10.36 -6.36 14.50
CA LYS A 193 -10.06 -7.81 14.42
C LYS A 193 -9.41 -8.35 15.71
N PHE A 194 -9.10 -7.49 16.68
CA PHE A 194 -8.38 -7.81 17.93
C PHE A 194 -9.13 -7.39 19.21
N ALA A 195 -10.38 -6.95 19.07
CA ALA A 195 -11.32 -6.67 20.15
C ALA A 195 -12.51 -7.64 20.09
#